data_AF-A0A2T1BZD7-F1
#
_entry.id   AF-A0A2T1BZD7-F1
#
_cell.length_a   1.000
_cell.length_b   1.000
_cell.length_c   1.000
_cell.angle_alpha   90.00
_cell.angle_beta   90.00
_cell.angle_gamma   90.00
#
_symmetry.space_group_name_H-M   'P 1'
#
loop_
_entity.id
_entity.type
_entity.pdbx_description
1 polymer ?
#
loop_
_entity_poly.entity_id
_entity_poly.type
_entity_poly.pdbx_seq_one_letter_code
_entity_poly.pdbx_strand_id
1 'polypeptide(L)'
;MTFDLIRVGANCSEAKAAQSTKDFISKYEIALKEIHEFIFWIEIFIEAELVDAPKFSLLLEEANSIAKILAASIKKLKEKPS
;
A
#
# COMPACT_ATOMS: atom_id res chain seq x y z
N MET A 1 -9.28 -6.88 -7.19
CA MET A 1 -8.54 -5.76 -7.78
C MET A 1 -8.99 -4.41 -7.25
N THR A 2 -10.24 -3.96 -7.41
CA THR A 2 -10.69 -2.68 -6.80
C THR A 2 -10.77 -2.73 -5.26
N PHE A 3 -11.00 -3.92 -4.68
CA PHE A 3 -11.11 -4.09 -3.23
C PHE A 3 -9.82 -3.80 -2.47
N ASP A 4 -8.65 -4.06 -3.07
CA ASP A 4 -7.38 -3.95 -2.35
C ASP A 4 -6.99 -2.48 -2.13
N LEU A 5 -7.20 -1.60 -3.12
CA LEU A 5 -7.02 -0.15 -2.96
C LEU A 5 -7.99 0.46 -1.92
N ILE A 6 -9.22 -0.05 -1.85
CA ILE A 6 -10.19 0.37 -0.82
C ILE A 6 -9.67 0.01 0.57
N ARG A 7 -9.08 -1.19 0.72
CA ARG A 7 -8.54 -1.64 2.01
C ARG A 7 -7.27 -0.87 2.41
N VAL A 8 -6.37 -0.56 1.47
CA VAL A 8 -5.21 0.32 1.71
C VAL A 8 -5.68 1.68 2.23
N GLY A 9 -6.67 2.28 1.58
CA GLY A 9 -7.27 3.54 2.00
C GLY A 9 -7.95 3.46 3.37
N ALA A 10 -8.67 2.38 3.64
CA ALA A 10 -9.34 2.14 4.92
C ALA A 10 -8.33 2.05 6.08
N ASN A 11 -7.28 1.23 5.94
CA ASN A 11 -6.23 1.09 6.94
C ASN A 11 -5.48 2.42 7.17
N CYS A 12 -5.18 3.17 6.10
CA CYS A 12 -4.60 4.52 6.22
C CYS A 12 -5.52 5.49 6.97
N SER A 13 -6.83 5.40 6.75
CA SER A 13 -7.83 6.24 7.43
C SER A 13 -7.96 5.87 8.91
N GLU A 14 -8.05 4.56 9.23
CA GLU A 14 -8.11 4.06 10.60
C GLU A 14 -6.88 4.45 11.41
N ALA A 15 -5.69 4.43 10.81
CA ALA A 15 -4.46 4.87 11.46
C ALA A 15 -4.54 6.32 11.99
N LYS A 16 -5.32 7.20 11.35
CA LYS A 16 -5.51 8.59 11.84
C LYS A 16 -6.23 8.65 13.19
N ALA A 17 -6.97 7.60 13.55
CA ALA A 17 -7.63 7.45 14.83
C ALA A 17 -6.89 6.50 15.79
N ALA A 18 -5.64 6.13 15.46
CA ALA A 18 -4.85 5.20 16.25
C ALA A 18 -4.63 5.67 17.68
N GLN A 19 -4.70 4.74 18.62
CA GLN A 19 -4.59 5.04 20.06
C GLN A 19 -3.14 5.08 20.56
N SER A 20 -2.18 4.69 19.72
CA SER A 20 -0.74 4.75 20.01
C SER A 20 0.09 4.74 18.72
N THR A 21 1.37 5.10 18.83
CA THR A 21 2.32 4.96 17.71
C THR A 21 2.42 3.53 17.21
N LYS A 22 2.36 2.53 18.11
CA LYS A 22 2.41 1.11 17.75
C LYS A 22 1.18 0.68 16.94
N ASP A 23 0.00 1.14 17.36
CA ASP A 23 -1.26 0.90 16.65
C ASP A 23 -1.24 1.56 15.26
N PHE A 24 -0.77 2.82 15.18
CA PHE A 24 -0.57 3.51 13.90
C PHE A 24 0.33 2.71 12.95
N ILE A 25 1.49 2.28 13.44
CA ILE A 25 2.45 1.46 12.66
C ILE A 25 1.77 0.17 12.19
N SER A 26 1.07 -0.53 13.07
CA SER A 26 0.39 -1.79 12.71
C SER A 26 -0.61 -1.61 11.58
N LYS A 27 -1.39 -0.52 11.58
CA LYS A 27 -2.35 -0.23 10.50
C LYS A 27 -1.64 0.09 9.18
N TYR A 28 -0.55 0.84 9.23
CA TYR A 28 0.26 1.12 8.04
C TYR A 28 0.97 -0.13 7.50
N GLU A 29 1.38 -1.07 8.35
CA GLU A 29 1.93 -2.35 7.94
C GLU A 29 0.89 -3.22 7.21
N ILE A 30 -0.36 -3.21 7.66
CA ILE A 30 -1.46 -3.88 6.95
C ILE A 30 -1.70 -3.24 5.58
N ALA A 31 -1.76 -1.91 5.51
CA ALA A 31 -1.88 -1.20 4.23
C ALA A 31 -0.72 -1.52 3.28
N LEU A 32 0.51 -1.61 3.80
CA LEU A 32 1.69 -1.97 3.01
C LEU A 32 1.62 -3.41 2.47
N LYS A 33 1.09 -4.36 3.24
CA LYS A 33 0.85 -5.73 2.78
C LYS A 33 -0.17 -5.76 1.64
N GLU A 34 -1.29 -5.06 1.80
CA GLU A 34 -2.37 -5.03 0.81
C GLU A 34 -1.94 -4.39 -0.51
N ILE A 35 -1.14 -3.31 -0.47
CA ILE A 35 -0.63 -2.70 -1.71
C ILE A 35 0.39 -3.59 -2.43
N HIS A 36 1.21 -4.35 -1.71
CA HIS A 36 2.12 -5.32 -2.34
C HIS A 36 1.36 -6.48 -3.00
N GLU A 37 0.29 -6.99 -2.38
CA GLU A 37 -0.59 -7.98 -3.01
C GLU A 37 -1.21 -7.42 -4.29
N PHE A 38 -1.67 -6.17 -4.27
CA PHE A 38 -2.20 -5.50 -5.45
C PHE A 38 -1.15 -5.35 -6.57
N ILE A 39 0.07 -4.89 -6.25
CA ILE A 39 1.18 -4.76 -7.20
C ILE A 39 1.45 -6.10 -7.89
N PHE A 40 1.59 -7.18 -7.12
CA PHE A 40 1.83 -8.52 -7.65
C PHE A 40 0.76 -8.96 -8.65
N TRP A 41 -0.53 -8.72 -8.34
CA TRP A 41 -1.61 -9.07 -9.27
C TRP A 41 -1.60 -8.23 -10.54
N ILE A 42 -1.28 -6.94 -10.44
CA ILE A 42 -1.17 -6.06 -11.61
C ILE A 42 -0.05 -6.53 -12.54
N GLU A 43 1.11 -6.90 -11.99
CA GLU A 43 2.23 -7.47 -12.76
C GLU A 43 1.79 -8.73 -13.51
N ILE A 44 1.15 -9.68 -12.83
CA ILE A 44 0.61 -10.89 -13.46
C ILE A 44 -0.40 -10.56 -14.58
N PHE A 45 -1.30 -9.61 -14.37
CA PHE A 45 -2.30 -9.27 -15.37
C PHE A 45 -1.70 -8.61 -16.61
N ILE A 46 -0.67 -7.78 -16.43
CA ILE A 46 0.08 -7.19 -17.55
C ILE A 46 0.82 -8.30 -18.32
N GLU A 47 1.54 -9.18 -17.63
CA GLU A 47 2.30 -10.27 -18.26
C GLU A 47 1.41 -11.28 -18.98
N ALA A 48 0.22 -11.56 -18.44
CA ALA A 48 -0.76 -12.45 -19.06
C ALA A 48 -1.58 -11.78 -20.18
N GLU A 49 -1.28 -10.53 -20.53
CA GLU A 49 -2.01 -9.73 -21.54
C GLU A 49 -3.53 -9.65 -21.27
N LEU A 50 -3.93 -9.72 -20.00
CA LEU A 50 -5.34 -9.71 -19.58
C LEU A 50 -5.90 -8.28 -19.44
N VAL A 51 -5.05 -7.28 -19.52
CA VAL A 51 -5.36 -5.87 -19.30
C VAL A 51 -4.59 -4.97 -20.27
N ASP A 52 -5.07 -3.73 -20.42
CA ASP A 52 -4.40 -2.71 -21.23
C ASP A 52 -3.08 -2.26 -20.59
N ALA A 53 -1.96 -2.78 -21.11
CA ALA A 53 -0.64 -2.62 -20.49
C ALA A 53 -0.23 -1.16 -20.25
N PRO A 54 -0.34 -0.20 -21.21
CA PRO A 54 -0.05 1.20 -20.96
C PRO A 54 -0.81 1.80 -19.76
N LYS A 55 -2.11 1.52 -19.65
CA LYS A 55 -2.94 2.02 -18.55
C LYS A 55 -2.57 1.37 -17.21
N PHE A 56 -2.31 0.07 -17.21
CA PHE A 56 -1.98 -0.67 -16.01
C PHE A 56 -0.55 -0.43 -15.53
N SER A 57 0.38 -0.09 -16.42
CA SER A 57 1.72 0.37 -16.04
C SER A 57 1.68 1.68 -15.26
N LEU A 58 0.83 2.64 -15.64
CA LEU A 58 0.64 3.86 -14.85
C LEU A 58 0.08 3.57 -13.45
N LEU A 59 -0.89 2.65 -13.36
CA LEU A 59 -1.47 2.21 -12.09
C LEU A 59 -0.43 1.48 -11.22
N LEU A 60 0.43 0.67 -11.83
CA LEU A 60 1.55 -0.01 -11.17
C LEU A 60 2.56 1.01 -10.62
N GLU A 61 2.89 2.05 -11.37
CA GLU A 61 3.78 3.14 -10.92
C GLU A 61 3.19 3.87 -9.71
N GLU A 62 1.90 4.22 -9.75
CA GLU A 62 1.20 4.84 -8.63
C GLU A 62 1.20 3.95 -7.38
N ALA A 63 0.86 2.66 -7.53
CA ALA A 63 0.86 1.70 -6.43
C ALA A 63 2.25 1.55 -5.79
N ASN A 64 3.30 1.49 -6.61
CA ASN A 64 4.68 1.46 -6.14
C ASN A 64 5.07 2.74 -5.38
N SER A 65 4.60 3.91 -5.82
CA SER A 65 4.80 5.16 -5.11
C SER A 65 4.14 5.14 -3.72
N ILE A 66 2.90 4.66 -3.63
CA ILE A 66 2.18 4.50 -2.36
C ILE A 66 2.93 3.54 -1.42
N ALA A 67 3.39 2.39 -1.93
CA ALA A 67 4.17 1.43 -1.14
C ALA A 67 5.44 2.06 -0.55
N LYS A 68 6.18 2.85 -1.35
CA LYS A 68 7.37 3.58 -0.89
C LYS A 68 7.04 4.59 0.21
N ILE A 69 5.95 5.34 0.08
CA ILE A 69 5.50 6.32 1.08
C ILE A 69 5.15 5.62 2.40
N LEU A 70 4.41 4.51 2.35
CA LEU A 70 4.05 3.72 3.53
C LEU A 70 5.29 3.15 4.22
N ALA A 71 6.19 2.52 3.45
CA ALA A 71 7.43 1.94 3.98
C ALA A 71 8.33 3.01 4.64
N ALA A 72 8.52 4.17 4.00
CA ALA A 72 9.29 5.28 4.55
C ALA A 72 8.65 5.83 5.84
N SER A 73 7.33 5.94 5.88
CA SER A 73 6.59 6.39 7.06
C SER A 73 6.76 5.43 8.24
N ILE A 74 6.60 4.12 8.00
CA ILE A 74 6.79 3.07 9.00
C ILE A 74 8.23 3.11 9.54
N LYS A 75 9.23 3.16 8.65
CA LYS A 75 10.64 3.22 9.03
C LYS A 75 10.93 4.42 9.95
N LYS A 76 10.50 5.61 9.53
CA LYS A 76 10.71 6.84 10.31
C LYS A 76 10.05 6.79 11.69
N LEU A 77 8.86 6.18 11.80
CA LEU A 77 8.17 6.03 13.08
C LEU A 77 8.87 5.05 14.02
N LYS A 78 9.46 3.96 13.49
CA LYS A 78 10.23 2.98 14.26
C LYS A 78 11.58 3.52 14.74
N GLU A 79 12.17 4.47 14.02
CA GLU A 79 13.44 5.11 14.38
C GLU A 79 13.30 6.19 15.46
N LYS A 80 12.07 6.69 15.72
CA LYS A 80 11.84 7.73 16.72
C LYS A 80 11.96 7.14 18.14
N PRO A 81 12.86 7.65 19.00
CA PRO A 81 12.94 7.22 20.40
C PRO A 81 11.60 7.50 21.10
N SER A 82 11.10 6.51 21.84
CA SER A 82 9.93 6.62 22.73
C SER A 82 10.19 7.55 23.89
#